data_AF-A0A6L9KSK0-F1
#
_entry.id   AF-A0A6L9KSK0-F1
#
_cell.length_a   1.000
_cell.length_b   1.000
_cell.length_c   1.000
_cell.angle_alpha   90.00
_cell.angle_beta   90.00
_cell.angle_gamma   90.00
#
_symmetry.space_group_name_H-M   'P 1'
#
loop_
_entity.id
_entity.type
_entity.pdbx_description
1 polymer ?
#
loop_
_entity_poly.entity_id
_entity_poly.type
_entity_poly.pdbx_seq_one_letter_code
_entity_poly.pdbx_strand_id
1 'polypeptide(L)'
;MKINDDTNLVLPVRFDDKGVAVYGYHTPISREVFEANYRILSATKSTLGSKGVYFQMDAGPRIAALTLKDEGTKDSESRGEFDAHGSPLDGGAGALLKEIKRLTTILVPGASGWDMVPVDAAISSGSIDEDDWREVESAIVFFTCHYALAKKADRQRLSGATASLLRGSITSLPLTEYLASLPSLTKAEPSRAGSSVPS
;
A
#
# COMPACT_ATOMS: atom_id res chain seq x y z
N MET A 1 18.26 -17.73 -13.92
CA MET A 1 17.97 -16.73 -12.87
C MET A 1 16.64 -16.07 -13.20
N LYS A 2 15.54 -16.55 -12.61
CA LYS A 2 14.23 -15.92 -12.77
C LYS A 2 14.21 -14.76 -11.79
N ILE A 3 14.37 -13.53 -12.28
CA ILE A 3 14.00 -12.36 -11.49
C ILE A 3 12.50 -12.52 -11.28
N ASN A 4 12.10 -12.81 -10.05
CA ASN A 4 10.70 -12.76 -9.69
C ASN A 4 10.32 -11.28 -9.81
N ASP A 5 9.50 -10.93 -10.81
CA ASP A 5 9.05 -9.56 -11.06
C ASP A 5 8.08 -9.08 -9.95
N ASP A 6 7.73 -9.97 -9.01
CA ASP A 6 6.87 -9.72 -7.84
C ASP A 6 7.48 -8.64 -6.95
N THR A 7 6.98 -7.42 -7.13
CA THR A 7 7.42 -6.24 -6.38
C THR A 7 6.37 -5.91 -5.34
N ASN A 8 6.31 -6.70 -4.26
CA ASN A 8 5.36 -6.46 -3.18
C ASN A 8 5.75 -5.18 -2.45
N LEU A 9 4.76 -4.34 -2.17
CA LEU A 9 4.96 -3.08 -1.46
C LEU A 9 4.71 -3.31 0.02
N VAL A 10 5.64 -2.85 0.86
CA VAL A 10 5.44 -2.82 2.31
C VAL A 10 5.47 -1.38 2.78
N LEU A 11 4.38 -0.95 3.43
CA LEU A 11 4.23 0.40 3.96
C LEU A 11 4.15 0.36 5.49
N PRO A 12 4.78 1.32 6.19
CA PRO A 12 4.45 1.56 7.58
C PRO A 12 3.03 2.14 7.66
N VAL A 13 2.20 1.59 8.54
CA VAL A 13 0.83 2.05 8.78
C VAL A 13 0.79 2.90 10.04
N ARG A 14 1.41 2.42 11.12
CA ARG A 14 1.54 3.14 12.39
C ARG A 14 2.96 3.06 12.92
N PHE A 15 3.36 4.09 13.64
CA PHE A 15 4.62 4.15 14.36
C PHE A 15 4.37 4.16 15.87
N ASP A 16 5.29 3.58 16.62
CA ASP A 16 5.41 3.70 18.08
C ASP A 16 6.81 4.20 18.46
N ASP A 17 7.09 4.27 19.76
CA ASP A 17 8.39 4.72 20.30
C ASP A 17 9.60 3.84 19.87
N LYS A 18 9.35 2.64 19.33
CA LYS A 18 10.37 1.67 18.91
C LYS A 18 10.52 1.57 17.40
N GLY A 19 9.68 2.26 16.64
CA GLY A 19 9.71 2.27 15.18
C GLY A 19 8.35 1.99 14.57
N VAL A 20 8.29 1.15 13.55
CA VAL A 20 7.01 0.82 12.89
C VAL A 20 6.31 -0.25 13.72
N ALA A 21 5.12 0.09 14.22
CA ALA A 21 4.29 -0.80 15.03
C ALA A 21 3.38 -1.68 14.18
N VAL A 22 2.96 -1.20 13.01
CA VAL A 22 2.05 -1.91 12.11
C VAL A 22 2.51 -1.71 10.66
N TYR A 23 2.55 -2.79 9.88
CA TYR A 23 2.87 -2.74 8.46
C TYR A 23 1.67 -3.11 7.59
N GLY A 24 1.59 -2.53 6.39
CA GLY A 24 0.69 -2.94 5.33
C GLY A 24 1.52 -3.63 4.26
N TYR A 25 1.28 -4.92 4.03
CA TYR A 25 1.87 -5.67 2.93
C TYR A 25 0.87 -5.74 1.78
N HIS A 26 1.24 -5.20 0.63
CA HIS A 26 0.40 -5.13 -0.55
C HIS A 26 1.01 -5.93 -1.72
N THR A 27 0.24 -6.87 -2.24
CA THR A 27 0.57 -7.56 -3.49
C THR A 27 0.05 -6.74 -4.67
N PRO A 28 0.90 -6.44 -5.69
CA PRO A 28 0.48 -5.67 -6.85
C PRO A 28 -0.72 -6.29 -7.57
N ILE A 29 -1.58 -5.45 -8.14
CA ILE A 29 -2.69 -5.89 -8.98
C ILE A 29 -2.20 -6.75 -10.16
N SER A 30 -3.03 -7.72 -10.58
CA SER A 30 -2.71 -8.56 -11.73
C SER A 30 -2.73 -7.78 -13.04
N ARG A 31 -2.21 -8.40 -14.11
CA ARG A 31 -2.27 -7.85 -15.45
C ARG A 31 -3.71 -7.61 -15.91
N GLU A 32 -4.59 -8.56 -15.63
CA GLU A 32 -6.00 -8.52 -16.02
C GLU A 32 -6.71 -7.37 -15.30
N VAL A 33 -6.46 -7.19 -13.99
CA VAL A 33 -7.00 -6.06 -13.23
C VAL A 33 -6.46 -4.73 -13.78
N PHE A 34 -5.17 -4.65 -14.11
CA PHE A 34 -4.60 -3.46 -14.75
C PHE A 34 -5.25 -3.16 -16.10
N GLU A 35 -5.38 -4.16 -16.98
CA GLU A 35 -5.96 -4.00 -18.33
C GLU A 35 -7.44 -3.64 -18.28
N ALA A 36 -8.18 -4.07 -17.25
CA ALA A 36 -9.56 -3.62 -17.02
C ALA A 36 -9.64 -2.16 -16.53
N ASN A 37 -8.59 -1.64 -15.87
CA ASN A 37 -8.61 -0.33 -15.19
C ASN A 37 -7.57 0.68 -15.71
N TYR A 38 -6.92 0.42 -16.85
CA TYR A 38 -5.78 1.22 -17.30
C TYR A 38 -6.14 2.69 -17.60
N ARG A 39 -7.40 2.95 -18.00
CA ARG A 39 -7.88 4.31 -18.32
C ARG A 39 -7.90 5.18 -17.07
N ILE A 40 -8.59 4.72 -16.02
CA ILE A 40 -8.70 5.46 -14.76
C ILE A 40 -7.34 5.61 -14.07
N LEU A 41 -6.48 4.58 -14.12
CA LEU A 41 -5.11 4.65 -13.60
C LEU A 41 -4.23 5.66 -14.35
N SER A 42 -4.34 5.71 -15.68
CA SER A 42 -3.56 6.66 -16.49
C SER A 42 -4.06 8.10 -16.35
N ALA A 43 -5.39 8.31 -16.28
CA ALA A 43 -6.00 9.59 -15.95
C ALA A 43 -5.57 10.08 -14.57
N THR A 44 -5.64 9.21 -13.55
CA THR A 44 -5.21 9.52 -12.18
C THR A 44 -3.75 9.98 -12.15
N LYS A 45 -2.85 9.23 -12.80
CA LYS A 45 -1.43 9.63 -12.89
C LYS A 45 -1.25 10.99 -13.56
N SER A 46 -1.97 11.23 -14.65
CA SER A 46 -1.92 12.50 -15.38
C SER A 46 -2.38 13.67 -14.50
N THR A 47 -3.50 13.50 -13.80
CA THR A 47 -4.04 14.52 -12.88
C THR A 47 -3.08 14.81 -11.73
N LEU A 48 -2.50 13.78 -11.11
CA LEU A 48 -1.50 13.94 -10.05
C LEU A 48 -0.26 14.71 -10.52
N GLY A 49 0.18 14.50 -11.77
CA GLY A 49 1.33 15.16 -12.37
C GLY A 49 1.05 16.55 -12.97
N SER A 50 -0.21 16.95 -13.09
CA SER A 50 -0.61 18.15 -13.83
C SER A 50 -0.06 19.47 -13.26
N LYS A 51 0.26 19.51 -11.96
CA LYS A 51 0.84 20.67 -11.27
C LYS A 51 2.36 20.57 -11.08
N GLY A 52 3.00 19.63 -11.78
CA GLY A 52 4.43 19.40 -11.75
C GLY A 52 4.90 18.42 -10.66
N VAL A 53 6.18 18.04 -10.76
CA VAL A 53 6.75 16.93 -9.99
C VAL A 53 6.77 17.16 -8.48
N TYR A 54 6.98 18.41 -8.02
CA TYR A 54 7.00 18.71 -6.59
C TYR A 54 5.62 18.52 -5.95
N PHE A 55 4.56 19.00 -6.61
CA PHE A 55 3.20 18.78 -6.15
C PHE A 55 2.85 17.28 -6.14
N GLN A 56 3.21 16.58 -7.21
CA GLN A 56 2.97 15.15 -7.35
C GLN A 56 3.66 14.33 -6.25
N MET A 57 4.91 14.65 -5.90
CA MET A 57 5.67 13.91 -4.89
C MET A 57 5.25 14.26 -3.46
N ASP A 58 4.78 15.48 -3.21
CA ASP A 58 4.35 15.92 -1.88
C ASP A 58 2.89 15.53 -1.59
N ALA A 59 1.95 16.04 -2.38
CA ALA A 59 0.53 15.81 -2.15
C ALA A 59 0.05 14.47 -2.71
N GLY A 60 0.66 13.98 -3.80
CA GLY A 60 0.16 12.83 -4.55
C GLY A 60 -0.08 11.57 -3.73
N PRO A 61 0.87 11.12 -2.89
CA PRO A 61 0.66 9.97 -2.00
C PRO A 61 -0.60 10.05 -1.13
N ARG A 62 -1.01 11.26 -0.74
CA ARG A 62 -2.13 11.49 0.20
C ARG A 62 -3.48 11.66 -0.48
N ILE A 63 -3.49 11.96 -1.78
CA ILE A 63 -4.72 12.26 -2.53
C ILE A 63 -4.98 11.31 -3.70
N ALA A 64 -4.12 10.34 -3.96
CA ALA A 64 -4.24 9.47 -5.13
C ALA A 64 -5.53 8.64 -5.13
N ALA A 65 -5.99 8.13 -3.98
CA ALA A 65 -7.26 7.41 -3.91
C ALA A 65 -8.48 8.33 -4.18
N LEU A 66 -8.43 9.59 -3.72
CA LEU A 66 -9.46 10.58 -4.03
C LEU A 66 -9.43 10.97 -5.51
N THR A 67 -8.23 11.21 -6.04
CA THR A 67 -8.03 11.52 -7.46
C THR A 67 -8.54 10.39 -8.35
N LEU A 68 -8.32 9.13 -7.96
CA LEU A 68 -8.87 7.97 -8.65
C LEU A 68 -10.40 8.01 -8.72
N LYS A 69 -11.09 8.31 -7.59
CA LYS A 69 -12.55 8.43 -7.55
C LYS A 69 -13.05 9.58 -8.42
N ASP A 70 -12.38 10.74 -8.37
CA ASP A 70 -12.72 11.90 -9.17
C ASP A 70 -12.58 11.60 -10.67
N GLU A 71 -11.48 10.98 -11.08
CA GLU A 71 -11.26 10.61 -12.48
C GLU A 71 -12.22 9.53 -12.97
N GLY A 72 -12.61 8.58 -12.11
CA GLY A 72 -13.65 7.60 -12.43
C GLY A 72 -15.00 8.25 -12.71
N THR A 73 -15.40 9.18 -11.85
CA THR A 73 -16.65 9.94 -12.00
C THR A 73 -16.63 10.77 -13.30
N LYS A 74 -15.56 11.52 -13.55
CA LYS A 74 -15.40 12.32 -14.79
C LYS A 74 -15.44 11.47 -16.05
N ASP A 75 -14.80 10.30 -16.03
CA ASP A 75 -14.78 9.37 -17.16
C ASP A 75 -16.19 8.83 -17.45
N SER A 76 -16.94 8.42 -16.42
CA SER A 76 -18.35 8.02 -16.57
C SER A 76 -19.25 9.16 -17.06
N GLU A 77 -19.10 10.38 -16.54
CA GLU A 77 -19.81 11.58 -17.05
C GLU A 77 -19.56 11.78 -18.55
N SER A 78 -18.30 11.69 -18.97
CA SER A 78 -17.92 11.89 -20.38
C SER A 78 -18.51 10.85 -21.33
N ARG A 79 -18.86 9.67 -20.82
CA ARG A 79 -19.51 8.58 -21.55
C ARG A 79 -21.03 8.58 -21.43
N GLY A 80 -21.59 9.49 -20.64
CA GLY A 80 -23.03 9.53 -20.37
C GLY A 80 -23.51 8.40 -19.44
N GLU A 81 -22.64 7.88 -18.59
CA GLU A 81 -22.94 6.79 -17.65
C GLU A 81 -23.42 7.35 -16.30
N PHE A 82 -24.72 7.29 -16.07
CA PHE A 82 -25.38 7.76 -14.85
C PHE A 82 -26.22 6.66 -14.21
N ASP A 83 -26.41 6.77 -12.89
CA ASP A 83 -27.36 5.94 -12.15
C ASP A 83 -28.82 6.38 -12.38
N ALA A 84 -29.76 5.68 -11.73
CA ALA A 84 -31.18 5.98 -11.84
C ALA A 84 -31.59 7.37 -11.28
N HIS A 85 -30.70 8.02 -10.54
CA HIS A 85 -30.90 9.34 -9.94
C HIS A 85 -30.18 10.46 -10.71
N GLY A 86 -29.51 10.14 -11.82
CA GLY A 86 -28.76 11.09 -12.63
C GLY A 86 -27.40 11.46 -12.04
N SER A 87 -26.90 10.72 -11.04
CA SER A 87 -25.53 10.87 -10.55
C SER A 87 -24.58 10.03 -11.41
N PRO A 88 -23.37 10.52 -11.73
CA PRO A 88 -22.45 9.75 -12.55
C PRO A 88 -22.00 8.50 -11.82
N LEU A 89 -21.79 7.42 -12.58
CA LEU A 89 -21.19 6.19 -12.02
C LEU A 89 -19.72 6.44 -11.62
N ASP A 90 -19.17 5.59 -10.75
CA ASP A 90 -17.82 5.76 -10.19
C ASP A 90 -16.67 5.37 -11.15
N GLY A 91 -16.97 5.08 -12.41
CA GLY A 91 -16.00 4.63 -13.42
C GLY A 91 -15.24 3.35 -13.04
N GLY A 92 -15.75 2.55 -12.08
CA GLY A 92 -15.05 1.37 -11.55
C GLY A 92 -14.02 1.66 -10.46
N ALA A 93 -13.86 2.92 -10.03
CA ALA A 93 -12.91 3.32 -8.99
C ALA A 93 -13.14 2.54 -7.69
N GLY A 94 -14.40 2.42 -7.25
CA GLY A 94 -14.74 1.71 -6.02
C GLY A 94 -14.45 0.21 -6.10
N ALA A 95 -14.63 -0.41 -7.26
CA ALA A 95 -14.26 -1.81 -7.47
C ALA A 95 -12.75 -2.02 -7.39
N LEU A 96 -11.96 -1.13 -8.00
CA LEU A 96 -10.50 -1.20 -7.93
C LEU A 96 -9.97 -0.97 -6.51
N LEU A 97 -10.54 -0.02 -5.76
CA LEU A 97 -10.14 0.20 -4.36
C LEU A 97 -10.47 -0.99 -3.46
N LYS A 98 -11.63 -1.65 -3.68
CA LYS A 98 -11.97 -2.91 -3.00
C LYS A 98 -10.95 -4.01 -3.32
N GLU A 99 -10.50 -4.10 -4.57
CA GLU A 99 -9.47 -5.06 -4.95
C GLU A 99 -8.12 -4.74 -4.31
N ILE A 100 -7.71 -3.46 -4.26
CA ILE A 100 -6.52 -3.02 -3.53
C ILE A 100 -6.59 -3.41 -2.06
N LYS A 101 -7.75 -3.19 -1.42
CA LYS A 101 -7.99 -3.59 -0.03
C LYS A 101 -7.88 -5.10 0.15
N ARG A 102 -8.46 -5.89 -0.76
CA ARG A 102 -8.38 -7.37 -0.75
C ARG A 102 -6.95 -7.89 -0.90
N LEU A 103 -6.12 -7.21 -1.69
CA LEU A 103 -4.72 -7.55 -1.92
C LEU A 103 -3.76 -7.03 -0.83
N THR A 104 -4.30 -6.34 0.18
CA THR A 104 -3.52 -5.78 1.27
C THR A 104 -3.76 -6.56 2.56
N THR A 105 -2.68 -6.96 3.21
CA THR A 105 -2.70 -7.60 4.53
C THR A 105 -2.02 -6.68 5.54
N ILE A 106 -2.65 -6.48 6.69
CA ILE A 106 -2.09 -5.73 7.80
C ILE A 106 -1.31 -6.71 8.69
N LEU A 107 -0.07 -6.34 8.99
CA LEU A 107 0.82 -7.09 9.87
C LEU A 107 0.85 -6.38 11.23
N VAL A 108 0.35 -7.06 12.25
CA VAL A 108 0.26 -6.53 13.62
C VAL A 108 1.12 -7.38 14.57
N PRO A 109 1.67 -6.79 15.65
CA PRO A 109 2.38 -7.56 16.67
C PRO A 109 1.43 -8.54 17.37
N GLY A 110 1.83 -9.80 17.40
CA GLY A 110 1.12 -10.90 18.05
C GLY A 110 1.96 -11.53 19.17
N ALA A 111 1.35 -12.46 19.91
CA ALA A 111 2.00 -13.13 21.06
C ALA A 111 3.26 -13.92 20.67
N SER A 112 3.32 -14.42 19.43
CA SER A 112 4.41 -15.25 18.92
C SER A 112 5.19 -14.59 17.77
N GLY A 113 5.07 -13.26 17.61
CA GLY A 113 5.72 -12.53 16.53
C GLY A 113 4.75 -11.57 15.85
N TRP A 114 4.40 -11.85 14.60
CA TRP A 114 3.54 -11.01 13.77
C TRP A 114 2.32 -11.81 13.31
N ASP A 115 1.14 -11.21 13.45
CA ASP A 115 -0.12 -11.76 12.96
C ASP A 115 -0.50 -11.10 11.62
N MET A 116 -1.11 -11.89 10.74
CA MET A 116 -1.61 -11.45 9.43
C MET A 116 -3.11 -11.22 9.51
N VAL A 117 -3.55 -10.00 9.28
CA VAL A 117 -4.95 -9.60 9.47
C VAL A 117 -5.46 -8.90 8.21
N PRO A 118 -6.62 -9.29 7.65
CA PRO A 118 -7.26 -8.52 6.60
C PRO A 118 -7.58 -7.10 7.06
N VAL A 119 -7.57 -6.13 6.15
CA VAL A 119 -7.77 -4.70 6.49
C VAL A 119 -9.03 -4.47 7.32
N ASP A 120 -10.18 -5.03 6.92
CA ASP A 120 -11.45 -4.85 7.66
C ASP A 120 -11.39 -5.41 9.09
N ALA A 121 -10.70 -6.53 9.27
CA ALA A 121 -10.54 -7.13 10.59
C ALA A 121 -9.59 -6.29 11.46
N ALA A 122 -8.53 -5.72 10.89
CA ALA A 122 -7.60 -4.84 11.60
C ALA A 122 -8.25 -3.52 12.04
N ILE A 123 -9.15 -2.97 11.22
CA ILE A 123 -9.98 -1.81 11.59
C ILE A 123 -10.96 -2.21 12.69
N SER A 124 -11.66 -3.34 12.54
CA SER A 124 -12.66 -3.81 13.50
C SER A 124 -12.07 -4.13 14.87
N SER A 125 -10.82 -4.61 14.93
CA SER A 125 -10.10 -4.88 16.18
C SER A 125 -9.46 -3.62 16.79
N GLY A 126 -9.50 -2.47 16.10
CA GLY A 126 -8.83 -1.25 16.51
C GLY A 126 -7.30 -1.30 16.41
N SER A 127 -6.75 -2.23 15.63
CA SER A 127 -5.31 -2.32 15.40
C SER A 127 -4.80 -1.21 14.48
N ILE A 128 -5.67 -0.75 13.57
CA ILE A 128 -5.56 0.48 12.79
C ILE A 128 -6.92 1.19 12.81
N ASP A 129 -6.95 2.47 12.52
CA ASP A 129 -8.21 3.20 12.30
C ASP A 129 -8.49 3.45 10.81
N GLU A 130 -9.62 4.10 10.53
CA GLU A 130 -10.04 4.42 9.15
C GLU A 130 -9.10 5.45 8.49
N ASP A 131 -8.51 6.36 9.26
CA ASP A 131 -7.60 7.37 8.72
C ASP A 131 -6.24 6.74 8.37
N ASP A 132 -5.72 5.85 9.23
CA ASP A 132 -4.56 5.00 8.93
C ASP A 132 -4.77 4.25 7.60
N TRP A 133 -5.94 3.63 7.42
CA TRP A 133 -6.25 2.91 6.18
C TRP A 133 -6.32 3.84 4.97
N ARG A 134 -6.95 5.02 5.09
CA ARG A 134 -7.07 5.98 3.99
C ARG A 134 -5.71 6.47 3.49
N GLU A 135 -4.78 6.73 4.40
CA GLU A 135 -3.41 7.12 4.04
C GLU A 135 -2.70 5.99 3.28
N VAL A 136 -2.81 4.76 3.76
CA VAL A 136 -2.20 3.57 3.14
C VAL A 136 -2.83 3.26 1.78
N GLU A 137 -4.16 3.29 1.67
CA GLU A 137 -4.90 3.05 0.42
C GLU A 137 -4.45 4.07 -0.65
N SER A 138 -4.38 5.35 -0.28
CA SER A 138 -3.91 6.39 -1.20
C SER A 138 -2.44 6.18 -1.61
N ALA A 139 -1.55 5.83 -0.67
CA ALA A 139 -0.16 5.52 -0.99
C ALA A 139 -0.04 4.32 -1.96
N ILE A 140 -0.86 3.28 -1.80
CA ILE A 140 -0.89 2.12 -2.69
C ILE A 140 -1.40 2.50 -4.08
N VAL A 141 -2.46 3.32 -4.19
CA VAL A 141 -2.94 3.82 -5.49
C VAL A 141 -1.85 4.63 -6.18
N PHE A 142 -1.16 5.50 -5.45
CA PHE A 142 -0.03 6.27 -5.96
C PHE A 142 1.08 5.37 -6.49
N PHE A 143 1.49 4.37 -5.71
CA PHE A 143 2.49 3.38 -6.13
C PHE A 143 2.04 2.62 -7.38
N THR A 144 0.79 2.15 -7.41
CA THR A 144 0.21 1.39 -8.53
C THR A 144 0.24 2.20 -9.82
N CYS A 145 -0.13 3.49 -9.77
CA CYS A 145 -0.06 4.38 -10.93
C CYS A 145 1.38 4.53 -11.46
N HIS A 146 2.39 4.53 -10.59
CA HIS A 146 3.78 4.66 -11.02
C HIS A 146 4.37 3.36 -11.53
N TYR A 147 4.08 2.25 -10.85
CA TYR A 147 4.61 0.92 -11.15
C TYR A 147 3.93 0.29 -12.37
N ALA A 148 2.59 0.25 -12.41
CA ALA A 148 1.86 -0.49 -13.45
C ALA A 148 2.02 0.15 -14.84
N LEU A 149 2.10 1.48 -14.90
CA LEU A 149 2.29 2.26 -16.13
C LEU A 149 3.76 2.41 -16.53
N ALA A 150 4.72 1.90 -15.73
CA ALA A 150 6.13 1.97 -16.06
C ALA A 150 6.52 0.95 -17.16
N LYS A 151 7.43 1.37 -18.04
CA LYS A 151 8.13 0.46 -18.96
C LYS A 151 8.84 -0.62 -18.15
N LYS A 152 8.86 -1.86 -18.66
CA LYS A 152 9.48 -3.01 -17.97
C LYS A 152 10.92 -2.70 -17.49
N ALA A 153 11.71 -2.05 -18.33
CA ALA A 153 13.10 -1.68 -18.01
C ALA A 153 13.23 -0.69 -16.83
N ASP A 154 12.19 0.11 -16.55
CA ASP A 154 12.19 1.14 -15.50
C ASP A 154 11.50 0.71 -14.21
N ARG A 155 10.74 -0.40 -14.22
CA ARG A 155 9.85 -0.79 -13.12
C ARG A 155 10.57 -0.95 -11.79
N GLN A 156 11.73 -1.62 -11.77
CA GLN A 156 12.49 -1.83 -10.53
C GLN A 156 12.99 -0.51 -9.94
N ARG A 157 13.55 0.37 -10.78
CA ARG A 157 13.99 1.70 -10.35
C ARG A 157 12.83 2.56 -9.84
N LEU A 158 11.73 2.61 -10.58
CA LEU A 158 10.58 3.44 -10.23
C LEU A 158 9.83 2.92 -9.00
N SER A 159 9.67 1.61 -8.85
CA SER A 159 9.07 1.02 -7.65
C SER A 159 9.93 1.29 -6.41
N GLY A 160 11.25 1.09 -6.48
CA GLY A 160 12.15 1.40 -5.37
C GLY A 160 12.11 2.87 -4.98
N ALA A 161 12.16 3.79 -5.95
CA ALA A 161 12.08 5.23 -5.71
C ALA A 161 10.71 5.65 -5.12
N THR A 162 9.63 5.08 -5.65
CA THR A 162 8.27 5.39 -5.19
C THR A 162 8.02 4.82 -3.79
N ALA A 163 8.43 3.57 -3.52
CA ALA A 163 8.33 3.00 -2.18
C ALA A 163 9.13 3.81 -1.15
N SER A 164 10.35 4.25 -1.51
CA SER A 164 11.18 5.09 -0.65
C SER A 164 10.50 6.43 -0.33
N LEU A 165 9.88 7.07 -1.33
CA LEU A 165 9.08 8.30 -1.14
C LEU A 165 7.94 8.07 -0.14
N LEU A 166 7.30 6.91 -0.20
CA LEU A 166 6.21 6.49 0.70
C LEU A 166 6.72 6.01 2.07
N ARG A 167 8.02 6.14 2.37
CA ARG A 167 8.68 5.55 3.55
C ARG A 167 8.49 4.04 3.70
N GLY A 168 8.16 3.38 2.59
CA GLY A 168 8.00 1.94 2.49
C GLY A 168 9.23 1.25 1.92
N SER A 169 9.04 -0.02 1.58
CA SER A 169 10.04 -0.85 0.92
C SER A 169 9.37 -1.76 -0.11
N ILE A 170 10.17 -2.36 -0.98
CA ILE A 170 9.73 -3.40 -1.89
C ILE A 170 10.38 -4.73 -1.53
N THR A 171 9.65 -5.83 -1.70
CA THR A 171 10.16 -7.18 -1.46
C THR A 171 9.65 -8.16 -2.49
N SER A 172 10.51 -9.09 -2.90
CA SER A 172 10.14 -10.23 -3.73
C SER A 172 9.71 -11.45 -2.92
N LEU A 173 9.79 -11.37 -1.59
CA LEU A 173 9.37 -12.45 -0.70
C LEU A 173 7.84 -12.51 -0.66
N PRO A 174 7.23 -13.71 -0.81
CA PRO A 174 5.83 -13.93 -0.48
C PRO A 174 5.52 -13.51 0.97
N LEU A 175 4.26 -13.16 1.24
CA LEU A 175 3.80 -12.66 2.55
C LEU A 175 4.31 -13.48 3.74
N THR A 176 4.19 -14.80 3.67
CA THR A 176 4.61 -15.70 4.76
C THR A 176 6.12 -15.72 4.99
N GLU A 177 6.91 -15.63 3.91
CA GLU A 177 8.38 -15.55 4.00
C GLU A 177 8.82 -14.17 4.49
N TYR A 178 8.14 -13.11 4.05
CA TYR A 178 8.38 -11.76 4.56
C TYR A 178 8.09 -11.68 6.05
N LEU A 179 6.97 -12.25 6.51
CA LEU A 179 6.61 -12.32 7.93
C LEU A 179 7.71 -12.98 8.78
N ALA A 180 8.25 -14.10 8.30
CA ALA A 180 9.34 -14.80 8.98
C ALA A 180 10.67 -14.01 8.99
N SER A 181 10.84 -13.05 8.07
CA SER A 181 12.01 -12.17 8.02
C SER A 181 11.92 -10.99 8.98
N LEU A 182 10.71 -10.66 9.48
CA LEU A 182 10.53 -9.57 10.41
C LEU A 182 11.16 -9.92 11.77
N PRO A 183 11.81 -8.96 12.45
CA PRO A 183 12.29 -9.18 13.80
C PRO A 183 11.15 -9.63 14.71
N SER A 184 11.30 -10.79 15.35
CA SER A 184 10.38 -11.19 16.41
C SER A 184 10.61 -10.27 17.60
N LEU A 185 9.54 -9.64 18.11
CA LEU A 185 9.56 -8.94 19.40
C LEU A 185 9.73 -9.95 20.55
N THR A 186 10.87 -10.62 20.60
CA THR A 186 11.21 -11.52 21.69
C THR A 186 11.66 -10.64 22.85
N LYS A 187 10.89 -10.63 23.95
CA LYS A 187 11.26 -9.94 25.19
C LYS A 187 12.69 -10.36 25.57
N ALA A 188 13.62 -9.41 25.63
CA ALA A 188 14.95 -9.69 26.15
C ALA A 188 14.81 -10.12 27.63
N GLU A 189 15.20 -11.35 27.95
CA GLU A 189 15.44 -11.73 29.35
C GLU A 189 16.61 -10.89 29.88
N PRO A 190 16.48 -10.26 31.06
CA PRO A 190 17.62 -9.64 31.69
C PRO A 190 18.56 -10.74 32.19
N SER A 191 19.66 -10.97 31.48
CA SER A 191 20.79 -11.77 31.99
C SER A 191 21.35 -11.10 33.24
N ARG A 192 20.89 -11.59 34.39
CA ARG A 192 21.44 -11.25 35.70
C ARG A 192 22.79 -11.96 35.82
N ALA A 193 23.86 -11.30 35.37
CA ALA A 193 25.22 -11.73 35.68
C ALA A 193 25.45 -11.51 37.18
N GLY A 194 25.19 -12.55 37.97
CA GLY A 194 25.53 -12.60 39.38
C GLY A 194 27.05 -12.54 39.54
N SER A 195 27.49 -11.46 40.18
CA SER A 195 28.82 -11.32 40.77
C SER A 195 29.10 -12.51 41.71
N SER A 196 30.26 -13.14 41.55
CA SER A 196 30.92 -13.84 42.64
C SER A 196 32.44 -13.81 42.42
N VAL A 197 33.08 -12.82 43.04
CA VAL A 197 34.49 -12.90 43.43
C VAL A 197 34.55 -13.60 44.78
N PRO A 198 35.35 -14.66 44.95
CA PRO A 198 35.87 -15.03 46.25
C PRO A 198 37.37 -14.74 46.34
N SER A 199 37.75 -14.28 47.54
CA SER A 199 39.08 -13.88 48.01
C SER A 199 40.09 -15.03 48.10
#